data_AF-A0A6A2WF00-F1
#
_entry.id   AF-A0A6A2WF00-F1
#
_cell.length_a   1.000
_cell.length_b   1.000
_cell.length_c   1.000
_cell.angle_alpha   90.00
_cell.angle_beta   90.00
_cell.angle_gamma   90.00
#
_symmetry.space_group_name_H-M   'P 1'
#
loop_
_entity.id
_entity.type
_entity.pdbx_description
1 polymer ?
#
loop_
_entity_poly.entity_id
_entity_poly.type
_entity_poly.pdbx_seq_one_letter_code
_entity_poly.pdbx_strand_id
1 'polypeptide(L)'
;MDGAFSSGMPTGVRPPEAKYLCKKGRDNTSSASLFSHINWIYLFEFMHLIVTKSSEECVRLEAISIMNVILMSSDAYTEREKFGLSQVFESISLLLKTGAGLLVQKEAVHALYLLLNCPKLVVTFCSGCTTEASVGAANDKENTYAIQRFTMILEGLADCIACSGNSLQALELRKNAITLLAFVASSGKSGFEILVNNKLSGEANFLTLIMQLLASEVDLEATVNTESDETFKARALLIREVLILLNRLVSNPVQSATVLRLLTNSRDMVSLTIDVANRLSRKEPKLRLSGSITKQMRESEIVDLGRMFKRRVSTYLGE
;
A
#
# COMPACT_ATOMS: atom_id res chain seq x y z
N MET A 1 -63.99 -8.23 34.70
CA MET A 1 -64.93 -7.28 34.11
C MET A 1 -64.25 -5.93 34.04
N ASP A 2 -63.95 -5.54 32.81
CA ASP A 2 -63.90 -4.20 32.22
C ASP A 2 -63.19 -3.03 32.92
N GLY A 3 -62.42 -2.31 32.10
CA GLY A 3 -62.39 -0.86 32.19
C GLY A 3 -61.04 -0.22 31.91
N ALA A 4 -60.75 0.04 30.64
CA ALA A 4 -59.59 0.81 30.19
C ALA A 4 -59.82 2.34 30.31
N PHE A 5 -58.73 3.09 30.51
CA PHE A 5 -58.26 4.26 29.73
C PHE A 5 -57.73 5.46 30.54
N SER A 6 -56.46 5.78 30.24
CA SER A 6 -55.89 7.12 29.93
C SER A 6 -55.45 8.09 31.03
N SER A 7 -54.39 8.84 30.67
CA SER A 7 -53.84 10.09 31.25
C SER A 7 -52.92 9.93 32.47
N GLY A 8 -51.74 10.55 32.63
CA GLY A 8 -51.03 11.57 31.84
C GLY A 8 -50.04 12.36 32.74
N MET A 9 -48.73 12.12 32.56
CA MET A 9 -47.57 13.01 32.82
C MET A 9 -47.22 13.40 34.29
N PRO A 10 -46.09 14.11 34.57
CA PRO A 10 -44.68 13.65 34.57
C PRO A 10 -43.94 14.07 35.88
N THR A 11 -42.72 13.58 36.19
CA THR A 11 -41.57 14.35 36.75
C THR A 11 -40.48 13.48 37.40
N GLY A 12 -39.21 13.83 37.12
CA GLY A 12 -38.01 13.56 37.94
C GLY A 12 -37.60 12.08 38.04
N VAL A 13 -36.37 11.66 37.75
CA VAL A 13 -35.14 12.08 38.43
C VAL A 13 -33.95 11.60 37.58
N ARG A 14 -32.93 12.46 37.51
CA ARG A 14 -31.60 12.28 36.92
C ARG A 14 -30.91 10.97 37.39
N PRO A 15 -30.32 10.13 36.51
CA PRO A 15 -29.43 9.06 36.97
C PRO A 15 -28.00 9.59 37.17
N PRO A 16 -27.31 9.22 38.26
CA PRO A 16 -25.91 9.58 38.46
C PRO A 16 -24.95 8.66 37.69
N GLU A 17 -23.78 9.23 37.44
CA GLU A 17 -22.70 8.73 36.60
C GLU A 17 -22.06 7.41 37.05
N ALA A 18 -21.52 6.73 36.03
CA ALA A 18 -20.47 5.72 35.98
C ALA A 18 -19.73 5.34 37.28
N LYS A 19 -19.67 4.03 37.53
CA LYS A 19 -18.47 3.37 38.07
C LYS A 19 -18.06 2.22 37.15
N TYR A 20 -16.96 2.44 36.45
CA TYR A 20 -16.18 1.38 35.80
C TYR A 20 -15.74 0.37 36.85
N LEU A 21 -16.22 -0.87 36.73
CA LEU A 21 -15.65 -2.03 37.39
C LEU A 21 -15.09 -2.95 36.32
N CYS A 22 -13.78 -2.79 36.10
CA CYS A 22 -12.97 -3.69 35.30
C CYS A 22 -12.91 -5.05 36.02
N LYS A 23 -13.88 -5.95 35.72
CA LYS A 23 -13.79 -7.36 36.10
C LYS A 23 -13.05 -8.12 35.01
N LYS A 24 -11.77 -8.37 35.29
CA LYS A 24 -10.92 -9.39 34.65
C LYS A 24 -11.65 -10.73 34.71
N GLY A 25 -12.14 -11.21 33.56
CA GLY A 25 -12.94 -12.42 33.46
C GLY A 25 -12.58 -13.21 32.21
N ARG A 26 -11.71 -14.22 32.41
CA ARG A 26 -11.45 -15.42 31.60
C ARG A 26 -11.58 -15.30 30.08
N ASP A 27 -10.42 -15.41 29.43
CA ASP A 27 -10.29 -15.84 28.04
C ASP A 27 -11.12 -17.12 27.79
N ASN A 28 -12.08 -17.02 26.89
CA ASN A 28 -12.79 -18.18 26.36
C ASN A 28 -11.86 -18.92 25.39
N THR A 29 -11.22 -19.96 25.91
CA THR A 29 -10.42 -20.98 25.21
C THR A 29 -11.29 -21.93 24.37
N SER A 30 -12.20 -21.43 23.54
CA SER A 30 -13.05 -22.28 22.67
C SER A 30 -12.75 -22.15 21.17
N SER A 31 -12.21 -21.03 20.70
CA SER A 31 -11.79 -20.89 19.29
C SER A 31 -10.37 -21.41 19.05
N ALA A 32 -9.48 -21.31 20.03
CA ALA A 32 -8.08 -21.75 19.92
C ALA A 32 -7.93 -23.27 19.72
N SER A 33 -8.92 -24.06 20.15
CA SER A 33 -8.90 -25.53 20.08
C SER A 33 -9.24 -26.08 18.69
N LEU A 34 -10.02 -25.36 17.87
CA LEU A 34 -10.57 -25.89 16.60
C LEU A 34 -9.56 -25.89 15.44
N PHE A 35 -8.50 -25.09 15.54
CA PHE A 35 -7.50 -24.92 14.46
C PHE A 35 -6.20 -25.69 14.69
N SER A 36 -6.06 -26.40 15.82
CA SER A 36 -4.82 -27.09 16.20
C SER A 36 -4.43 -28.27 15.31
N HIS A 37 -5.38 -28.78 14.51
CA HIS A 37 -5.18 -29.93 13.62
C HIS A 37 -5.06 -29.57 12.13
N ILE A 38 -5.20 -28.28 11.77
CA ILE A 38 -5.14 -27.87 10.36
C ILE A 38 -3.68 -27.74 9.94
N ASN A 39 -3.29 -28.52 8.94
CA ASN A 39 -2.00 -28.34 8.27
C ASN A 39 -2.07 -27.10 7.36
N TRP A 40 -1.72 -25.95 7.93
CA TRP A 40 -1.73 -24.66 7.24
C TRP A 40 -0.81 -24.61 6.02
N ILE A 41 0.31 -25.36 6.04
CA ILE A 41 1.23 -25.46 4.90
C ILE A 41 0.54 -26.14 3.73
N TYR A 42 -0.06 -27.31 3.97
CA TYR A 42 -0.78 -28.04 2.92
C TYR A 42 -1.95 -27.23 2.36
N LEU A 43 -2.73 -26.57 3.22
CA LEU A 43 -3.83 -25.71 2.77
C LEU A 43 -3.32 -24.55 1.91
N PHE A 44 -2.22 -23.92 2.31
CA PHE A 44 -1.61 -22.83 1.55
C PHE A 44 -1.12 -23.29 0.18
N GLU A 45 -0.43 -24.43 0.11
CA GLU A 45 0.02 -25.05 -1.15
C GLU A 45 -1.16 -25.40 -2.06
N PHE A 46 -2.23 -25.95 -1.48
CA PHE A 46 -3.44 -26.28 -2.24
C PHE A 46 -4.12 -25.02 -2.81
N MET A 47 -4.22 -23.94 -2.04
CA MET A 47 -4.72 -22.66 -2.54
C MET A 47 -3.80 -22.06 -3.61
N HIS A 48 -2.48 -22.11 -3.42
CA HIS A 48 -1.51 -21.67 -4.42
C HIS A 48 -1.65 -22.42 -5.74
N LEU A 49 -1.92 -23.73 -5.68
CA LEU A 49 -2.20 -24.54 -6.87
C LEU A 49 -3.48 -24.07 -7.58
N ILE A 50 -4.56 -23.80 -6.84
CA ILE A 50 -5.82 -23.28 -7.40
C ILE A 50 -5.58 -21.93 -8.09
N VAL A 51 -4.89 -21.00 -7.42
CA VAL A 51 -4.53 -19.68 -7.99
C VAL A 51 -3.78 -19.81 -9.30
N THR A 52 -2.87 -20.79 -9.38
CA THR A 52 -2.01 -20.99 -10.56
C THR A 52 -2.72 -21.71 -11.70
N LYS A 53 -3.71 -22.58 -11.41
CA LYS A 53 -4.41 -23.39 -12.41
C LYS A 53 -5.70 -22.79 -12.92
N SER A 54 -6.36 -21.94 -12.13
CA SER A 54 -7.64 -21.36 -12.51
C SER A 54 -7.47 -20.22 -13.52
N SER A 55 -8.32 -20.20 -14.55
CA SER A 55 -8.50 -19.04 -15.42
C SER A 55 -9.58 -18.08 -14.92
N GLU A 56 -10.41 -18.50 -13.96
CA GLU A 56 -11.53 -17.71 -13.44
C GLU A 56 -11.04 -16.73 -12.37
N GLU A 57 -11.32 -15.43 -12.58
CA GLU A 57 -10.90 -14.35 -11.69
C GLU A 57 -11.44 -14.53 -10.25
N CYS A 58 -12.72 -14.88 -10.09
CA CYS A 58 -13.34 -15.09 -8.79
C CYS A 58 -12.67 -16.23 -8.00
N VAL A 59 -12.39 -17.36 -8.66
CA VAL A 59 -11.71 -18.50 -8.04
C VAL A 59 -10.29 -18.13 -7.61
N ARG A 60 -9.55 -17.41 -8.46
CA ARG A 60 -8.21 -16.93 -8.10
C ARG A 60 -8.27 -15.95 -6.92
N LEU A 61 -9.25 -15.04 -6.91
CA LEU A 61 -9.46 -14.06 -5.85
C LEU A 61 -9.73 -14.74 -4.49
N GLU A 62 -10.63 -15.72 -4.45
CA GLU A 62 -10.92 -16.45 -3.21
C GLU A 62 -9.70 -17.22 -2.71
N ALA A 63 -9.01 -17.93 -3.60
CA ALA A 63 -7.85 -18.71 -3.23
C ALA A 63 -6.70 -17.85 -2.68
N ILE A 64 -6.40 -16.69 -3.31
CA ILE A 64 -5.39 -15.77 -2.77
C ILE A 64 -5.85 -15.09 -1.46
N SER A 65 -7.15 -14.83 -1.31
CA SER A 65 -7.69 -14.29 -0.05
C SER A 65 -7.51 -15.29 1.10
N ILE A 66 -7.71 -16.59 0.86
CA ILE A 66 -7.44 -17.65 1.85
C ILE A 66 -5.94 -17.70 2.17
N MET A 67 -5.07 -17.62 1.15
CA MET A 67 -3.62 -17.53 1.37
C MET A 67 -3.25 -16.34 2.26
N ASN A 68 -3.87 -15.17 2.05
CA ASN A 68 -3.66 -13.98 2.89
C ASN A 68 -4.08 -14.21 4.34
N VAL A 69 -5.21 -14.89 4.58
CA VAL A 69 -5.63 -15.26 5.95
C VAL A 69 -4.60 -16.15 6.65
N ILE A 70 -4.03 -17.12 5.94
CA ILE A 70 -2.97 -18.00 6.46
C ILE A 70 -1.69 -17.20 6.76
N LEU A 71 -1.30 -16.29 5.87
CA LEU A 71 -0.13 -15.45 6.09
C LEU A 71 -0.32 -14.50 7.28
N MET A 72 -1.51 -13.92 7.44
CA MET A 72 -1.87 -13.07 8.58
C MET A 72 -1.86 -13.82 9.92
N SER A 73 -2.22 -15.11 9.93
CA SER A 73 -2.19 -15.93 11.14
C SER A 73 -0.79 -16.48 11.48
N SER A 74 0.14 -16.46 10.53
CA SER A 74 1.53 -16.89 10.73
C SER A 74 2.39 -15.84 11.42
N ASP A 75 3.31 -16.26 12.28
CA ASP A 75 4.33 -15.37 12.84
C ASP A 75 5.36 -14.95 11.77
N ALA A 76 5.60 -13.64 11.65
CA ALA A 76 6.44 -13.07 10.61
C ALA A 76 7.91 -13.48 10.72
N TYR A 77 8.42 -13.75 11.92
CA TYR A 77 9.83 -13.95 12.19
C TYR A 77 10.24 -15.42 12.19
N THR A 78 9.30 -16.30 12.55
CA THR A 78 9.60 -17.72 12.81
C THR A 78 8.95 -18.67 11.81
N GLU A 79 7.73 -18.37 11.34
CA GLU A 79 6.95 -19.33 10.54
C GLU A 79 6.79 -18.91 9.08
N ARG A 80 6.70 -17.60 8.80
CA ARG A 80 6.26 -17.09 7.50
C ARG A 80 7.19 -17.42 6.33
N GLU A 81 8.48 -17.63 6.61
CA GLU A 81 9.45 -18.05 5.61
C GLU A 81 9.02 -19.31 4.85
N LYS A 82 8.32 -20.24 5.51
CA LYS A 82 7.84 -21.51 4.92
C LYS A 82 6.87 -21.31 3.74
N PHE A 83 6.18 -20.16 3.69
CA PHE A 83 5.26 -19.82 2.62
C PHE A 83 5.92 -19.04 1.47
N GLY A 84 7.15 -18.55 1.67
CA GLY A 84 7.90 -17.76 0.70
C GLY A 84 8.61 -18.59 -0.38
N LEU A 85 7.96 -19.65 -0.88
CA LEU A 85 8.54 -20.51 -1.91
C LEU A 85 8.68 -19.76 -3.23
N SER A 86 9.68 -20.14 -4.03
CA SER A 86 9.96 -19.57 -5.35
C SER A 86 8.72 -19.52 -6.25
N GLN A 87 7.93 -20.60 -6.30
CA GLN A 87 6.73 -20.66 -7.14
C GLN A 87 5.63 -19.69 -6.67
N VAL A 88 5.60 -19.34 -5.38
CA VAL A 88 4.63 -18.39 -4.83
C VAL A 88 4.92 -16.99 -5.34
N PHE A 89 6.20 -16.58 -5.32
CA PHE A 89 6.62 -15.29 -5.91
C PHE A 89 6.38 -15.23 -7.42
N GLU A 90 6.58 -16.35 -8.13
CA GLU A 90 6.26 -16.43 -9.56
C GLU A 90 4.76 -16.24 -9.82
N SER A 91 3.90 -16.94 -9.09
CA SER A 91 2.44 -16.75 -9.21
C SER A 91 2.02 -15.32 -8.85
N ILE A 92 2.58 -14.74 -7.78
CA ILE A 92 2.32 -13.32 -7.42
C ILE A 92 2.70 -12.39 -8.56
N SER A 93 3.86 -12.59 -9.21
CA SER A 93 4.29 -11.76 -10.34
C SER A 93 3.28 -11.75 -11.50
N LEU A 94 2.59 -12.87 -11.74
CA LEU A 94 1.56 -12.99 -12.77
C LEU A 94 0.24 -12.32 -12.33
N LEU A 95 -0.13 -12.42 -11.06
CA LEU A 95 -1.35 -11.84 -10.50
C LEU A 95 -1.28 -10.33 -10.34
N LEU A 96 -0.08 -9.74 -10.32
CA LEU A 96 0.11 -8.30 -10.28
C LEU A 96 -0.07 -7.61 -11.64
N LYS A 97 -0.05 -8.35 -12.75
CA LYS A 97 -0.16 -7.77 -14.10
C LYS A 97 -1.55 -7.21 -14.38
N THR A 98 -1.62 -6.18 -15.23
CA THR A 98 -2.85 -5.45 -15.60
C THR A 98 -4.03 -6.35 -16.04
N GLY A 99 -3.76 -7.54 -16.58
CA GLY A 99 -4.80 -8.51 -17.02
C GLY A 99 -5.37 -9.42 -15.93
N ALA A 100 -4.93 -9.32 -14.67
CA ALA A 100 -5.35 -10.25 -13.62
C ALA A 100 -6.69 -9.89 -12.95
N GLY A 101 -7.15 -8.65 -13.09
CA GLY A 101 -8.32 -8.10 -12.41
C GLY A 101 -7.93 -7.31 -11.16
N LEU A 102 -8.57 -6.16 -10.92
CA LEU A 102 -8.18 -5.20 -9.88
C LEU A 102 -8.20 -5.80 -8.47
N LEU A 103 -9.20 -6.63 -8.16
CA LEU A 103 -9.34 -7.26 -6.85
C LEU A 103 -8.26 -8.33 -6.64
N VAL A 104 -7.95 -9.12 -7.67
CA VAL A 104 -6.87 -10.10 -7.64
C VAL A 104 -5.52 -9.42 -7.44
N GLN A 105 -5.25 -8.34 -8.19
CA GLN A 105 -4.05 -7.53 -8.00
C GLN A 105 -3.98 -6.98 -6.56
N LYS A 106 -5.09 -6.50 -6.00
CA LYS A 106 -5.13 -5.96 -4.64
C LYS A 106 -4.74 -7.01 -3.60
N GLU A 107 -5.30 -8.21 -3.69
CA GLU A 107 -4.95 -9.31 -2.80
C GLU A 107 -3.53 -9.84 -3.05
N ALA A 108 -3.02 -9.77 -4.29
CA ALA A 108 -1.63 -10.12 -4.61
C ALA A 108 -0.63 -9.14 -4.02
N VAL A 109 -0.91 -7.83 -4.07
CA VAL A 109 -0.12 -6.81 -3.37
C VAL A 109 -0.12 -7.07 -1.87
N HIS A 110 -1.27 -7.46 -1.30
CA HIS A 110 -1.36 -7.77 0.13
C HIS A 110 -0.58 -9.05 0.49
N ALA A 111 -0.67 -10.11 -0.32
CA ALA A 111 0.11 -11.34 -0.15
C ALA A 111 1.61 -11.05 -0.15
N LEU A 112 2.05 -10.24 -1.12
CA LEU A 112 3.44 -9.82 -1.23
C LEU A 112 3.87 -9.01 -0.01
N TYR A 113 3.06 -8.05 0.45
CA TYR A 113 3.33 -7.30 1.67
C TYR A 113 3.47 -8.23 2.88
N LEU A 114 2.55 -9.17 3.08
CA LEU A 114 2.59 -10.09 4.21
C LEU A 114 3.85 -10.97 4.17
N LEU A 115 4.21 -11.52 3.01
CA LEU A 115 5.43 -12.29 2.81
C LEU A 115 6.67 -11.45 3.12
N LEU A 116 6.77 -10.24 2.57
CA LEU A 116 7.92 -9.36 2.79
C LEU A 116 7.98 -8.78 4.22
N ASN A 117 6.91 -8.86 5.01
CA ASN A 117 7.02 -8.60 6.46
C ASN A 117 7.87 -9.66 7.19
N CYS A 118 8.22 -10.77 6.55
CA CYS A 118 9.25 -11.68 7.05
C CYS A 118 10.64 -11.10 6.75
N PRO A 119 11.50 -10.84 7.76
CA PRO A 119 12.82 -10.23 7.55
C PRO A 119 13.71 -10.98 6.56
N LYS A 120 13.67 -12.32 6.59
CA LYS A 120 14.45 -13.15 5.68
C LYS A 120 13.99 -12.97 4.23
N LEU A 121 12.67 -12.99 4.00
CA LEU A 121 12.11 -12.86 2.65
C LEU A 121 12.34 -11.47 2.07
N VAL A 122 12.24 -10.39 2.85
CA VAL A 122 12.54 -9.04 2.35
C VAL A 122 14.01 -8.84 2.04
N VAL A 123 14.92 -9.43 2.82
CA VAL A 123 16.36 -9.41 2.50
C VAL A 123 16.62 -10.15 1.19
N THR A 124 16.06 -11.34 1.01
CA THR A 124 16.19 -12.12 -0.23
C THR A 124 15.60 -11.37 -1.43
N PHE A 125 14.41 -10.78 -1.27
CA PHE A 125 13.79 -9.97 -2.31
C PHE A 125 14.63 -8.76 -2.67
N CYS A 126 15.09 -7.99 -1.68
CA CYS A 126 15.86 -6.77 -1.94
C CYS A 126 17.21 -7.04 -2.59
N SER A 127 17.92 -8.08 -2.13
CA SER A 127 19.21 -8.48 -2.73
C SER A 127 19.03 -9.02 -4.14
N GLY A 128 17.99 -9.80 -4.40
CA GLY A 128 17.68 -10.31 -5.73
C GLY A 128 17.23 -9.24 -6.74
N CYS A 129 16.84 -8.05 -6.28
CA CYS A 129 16.52 -6.92 -7.16
C CYS A 129 17.71 -6.00 -7.46
N THR A 130 18.84 -6.13 -6.75
CA THR A 130 20.00 -5.25 -6.95
C THR A 130 20.98 -5.82 -7.98
N THR A 131 21.30 -5.03 -9.00
CA THR A 131 22.19 -5.39 -10.12
C THR A 131 23.69 -5.40 -9.79
N GLU A 132 24.10 -4.93 -8.60
CA GLU A 132 25.53 -4.83 -8.24
C GLU A 132 26.21 -6.19 -7.96
N ALA A 133 25.46 -7.30 -7.87
CA ALA A 133 26.05 -8.61 -7.58
C ALA A 133 26.49 -9.43 -8.81
N SER A 134 26.19 -9.02 -10.05
CA SER A 134 26.35 -9.92 -11.22
C SER A 134 27.47 -9.58 -12.19
N VAL A 135 28.27 -8.52 -11.99
CA VAL A 135 29.34 -8.17 -12.94
C VAL A 135 30.61 -9.02 -12.76
N GLY A 136 30.68 -9.88 -11.74
CA GLY A 136 31.90 -10.65 -11.42
C GLY A 136 31.73 -12.15 -11.15
N ALA A 137 30.51 -12.70 -11.07
CA ALA A 137 30.31 -14.11 -10.76
C ALA A 137 29.81 -14.88 -11.99
N ALA A 138 30.71 -15.66 -12.58
CA ALA A 138 30.38 -16.60 -13.64
C ALA A 138 29.35 -17.64 -13.17
N ASN A 139 28.28 -17.80 -13.95
CA ASN A 139 27.47 -19.03 -14.08
C ASN A 139 26.61 -19.53 -12.89
N ASP A 140 25.78 -18.70 -12.27
CA ASP A 140 24.62 -19.22 -11.51
C ASP A 140 23.30 -18.94 -12.23
N LYS A 141 22.81 -19.94 -12.98
CA LYS A 141 21.49 -19.90 -13.63
C LYS A 141 20.38 -19.60 -12.62
N GLU A 142 20.48 -20.16 -11.42
CA GLU A 142 19.52 -19.97 -10.33
C GLU A 142 19.43 -18.50 -9.88
N ASN A 143 20.56 -17.80 -9.81
CA ASN A 143 20.61 -16.39 -9.46
C ASN A 143 19.96 -15.52 -10.56
N THR A 144 20.20 -15.85 -11.83
CA THR A 144 19.54 -15.19 -12.97
C THR A 144 18.01 -15.37 -12.95
N TYR A 145 17.52 -16.58 -12.65
CA TYR A 145 16.08 -16.84 -12.52
C TYR A 145 15.46 -16.10 -11.33
N ALA A 146 16.17 -15.99 -10.20
CA ALA A 146 15.71 -15.23 -9.04
C ALA A 146 15.60 -13.73 -9.35
N ILE A 147 16.63 -13.14 -9.98
CA ILE A 147 16.62 -11.74 -10.41
C ILE A 147 15.46 -11.48 -11.36
N GLN A 148 15.30 -12.31 -12.40
CA GLN A 148 14.23 -12.15 -13.38
C GLN A 148 12.85 -12.20 -12.71
N ARG A 149 12.63 -13.11 -11.76
CA ARG A 149 11.37 -13.25 -11.02
C ARG A 149 11.05 -11.99 -10.22
N PHE A 150 12.00 -11.45 -9.48
CA PHE A 150 11.77 -10.24 -8.69
C PHE A 150 11.58 -9.00 -9.57
N THR A 151 12.28 -8.92 -10.71
CA THR A 151 12.02 -7.88 -11.72
C THR A 151 10.58 -7.94 -12.23
N MET A 152 10.04 -9.13 -12.53
CA MET A 152 8.63 -9.27 -12.94
C MET A 152 7.64 -8.81 -11.86
N ILE A 153 7.98 -8.98 -10.58
CA ILE A 153 7.18 -8.42 -9.47
C ILE A 153 7.22 -6.91 -9.49
N LEU A 154 8.39 -6.29 -9.69
CA LEU A 154 8.52 -4.83 -9.76
C LEU A 154 7.73 -4.26 -10.95
N GLU A 155 7.77 -4.92 -12.11
CA GLU A 155 6.94 -4.55 -13.26
C GLU A 155 5.44 -4.66 -12.94
N GLY A 156 5.01 -5.75 -12.29
CA GLY A 156 3.62 -5.90 -11.85
C GLY A 156 3.19 -4.85 -10.82
N LEU A 157 4.09 -4.41 -9.93
CA LEU A 157 3.82 -3.30 -9.02
C LEU A 157 3.69 -1.97 -9.76
N ALA A 158 4.51 -1.75 -10.79
CA ALA A 158 4.38 -0.58 -11.65
C ALA A 158 3.03 -0.56 -12.38
N ASP A 159 2.58 -1.70 -12.92
CA ASP A 159 1.24 -1.88 -13.49
C ASP A 159 0.14 -1.51 -12.48
N CYS A 160 0.27 -1.95 -11.22
CA CYS A 160 -0.69 -1.63 -10.16
C CYS A 160 -0.73 -0.13 -9.83
N ILE A 161 0.39 0.59 -9.95
CA ILE A 161 0.48 2.05 -9.72
C ILE A 161 -0.07 2.82 -10.92
N ALA A 162 0.22 2.34 -12.13
CA ALA A 162 -0.20 2.91 -13.40
C ALA A 162 -1.65 2.53 -13.80
N CYS A 163 -2.35 1.73 -12.99
CA CYS A 163 -3.68 1.23 -13.35
C CYS A 163 -4.65 2.39 -13.62
N SER A 164 -5.39 2.28 -14.73
CA SER A 164 -6.32 3.32 -15.15
C SER A 164 -7.64 3.26 -14.38
N GLY A 165 -8.29 4.41 -14.24
CA GLY A 165 -9.63 4.53 -13.68
C GLY A 165 -9.70 5.04 -12.24
N ASN A 166 -10.87 5.58 -11.90
CA ASN A 166 -11.14 6.29 -10.64
C ASN A 166 -12.08 5.53 -9.72
N SER A 167 -12.20 4.21 -9.90
CA SER A 167 -12.98 3.37 -9.00
C SER A 167 -12.32 3.33 -7.62
N LEU A 168 -13.13 3.12 -6.59
CA LEU A 168 -12.64 2.94 -5.22
C LEU A 168 -11.55 1.84 -5.15
N GLN A 169 -11.78 0.73 -5.86
CA GLN A 169 -10.85 -0.40 -5.93
C GLN A 169 -9.51 -0.03 -6.58
N ALA A 170 -9.52 0.77 -7.65
CA ALA A 170 -8.29 1.24 -8.30
C ALA A 170 -7.49 2.18 -7.40
N LEU A 171 -8.16 3.05 -6.63
CA LEU A 171 -7.50 3.93 -5.66
C LEU A 171 -6.89 3.13 -4.49
N GLU A 172 -7.62 2.13 -3.98
CA GLU A 172 -7.13 1.23 -2.94
C GLU A 172 -5.93 0.40 -3.40
N LEU A 173 -5.97 -0.14 -4.62
CA LEU A 173 -4.88 -0.91 -5.21
C LEU A 173 -3.61 -0.05 -5.28
N ARG A 174 -3.72 1.15 -5.86
CA ARG A 174 -2.59 2.10 -5.96
C ARG A 174 -2.04 2.45 -4.58
N LYS A 175 -2.91 2.73 -3.60
CA LYS A 175 -2.49 3.02 -2.22
C LYS A 175 -1.73 1.85 -1.61
N ASN A 176 -2.20 0.62 -1.79
CA ASN A 176 -1.56 -0.56 -1.25
C ASN A 176 -0.19 -0.82 -1.91
N ALA A 177 -0.08 -0.61 -3.22
CA ALA A 177 1.19 -0.69 -3.94
C ALA A 177 2.20 0.36 -3.43
N ILE A 178 1.76 1.61 -3.24
CA ILE A 178 2.60 2.67 -2.65
C ILE A 178 3.03 2.32 -1.22
N THR A 179 2.12 1.77 -0.42
CA THR A 179 2.42 1.34 0.96
C THR A 179 3.49 0.25 0.97
N LEU A 180 3.37 -0.73 0.07
CA LEU A 180 4.37 -1.78 -0.10
C LEU A 180 5.73 -1.23 -0.53
N LEU A 181 5.76 -0.34 -1.53
CA LEU A 181 7.01 0.31 -1.95
C LEU A 181 7.64 1.12 -0.82
N ALA A 182 6.84 1.81 0.00
CA ALA A 182 7.34 2.53 1.17
C ALA A 182 7.98 1.58 2.19
N PHE A 183 7.38 0.41 2.41
CA PHE A 183 7.95 -0.64 3.26
C PHE A 183 9.28 -1.17 2.69
N VAL A 184 9.33 -1.49 1.40
CA VAL A 184 10.56 -1.95 0.72
C VAL A 184 11.66 -0.90 0.82
N ALA A 185 11.36 0.37 0.53
CA ALA A 185 12.31 1.48 0.65
C ALA A 185 12.85 1.67 2.08
N SER A 186 12.10 1.21 3.07
CA SER A 186 12.45 1.27 4.49
C SER A 186 13.31 0.09 4.96
N SER A 187 13.50 -0.93 4.12
CA SER A 187 14.15 -2.20 4.48
C SER A 187 15.68 -2.18 4.34
N GLY A 188 16.29 -0.99 4.23
CA GLY A 188 17.73 -0.81 4.13
C GLY A 188 18.18 -0.27 2.76
N LYS A 189 19.50 -0.28 2.52
CA LYS A 189 20.12 0.30 1.32
C LYS A 189 19.58 -0.32 0.02
N SER A 190 19.59 -1.66 -0.08
CA SER A 190 19.12 -2.37 -1.28
C SER A 190 17.63 -2.12 -1.56
N GLY A 191 16.79 -2.06 -0.51
CA GLY A 191 15.37 -1.76 -0.65
C GLY A 191 15.11 -0.33 -1.16
N PHE A 192 15.90 0.64 -0.70
CA PHE A 192 15.86 2.00 -1.25
C PHE A 192 16.31 2.05 -2.71
N GLU A 193 17.39 1.35 -3.05
CA GLU A 193 17.93 1.30 -4.42
C GLU A 193 16.91 0.73 -5.40
N ILE A 194 15.98 -0.11 -4.96
CA ILE A 194 14.89 -0.59 -5.82
C ILE A 194 14.09 0.56 -6.40
N LEU A 195 13.75 1.58 -5.60
CA LEU A 195 12.91 2.70 -6.06
C LEU A 195 13.66 3.64 -7.01
N VAL A 196 14.99 3.71 -6.89
CA VAL A 196 15.85 4.70 -7.53
C VAL A 196 16.51 4.17 -8.79
N ASN A 197 16.98 2.91 -8.74
CA ASN A 197 17.84 2.31 -9.76
C ASN A 197 17.10 1.38 -10.72
N ASN A 198 15.96 0.80 -10.33
CA ASN A 198 15.21 -0.06 -11.26
C ASN A 198 14.59 0.76 -12.38
N LYS A 199 14.97 0.40 -13.61
CA LYS A 199 14.33 0.90 -14.82
C LYS A 199 13.12 0.02 -15.10
N LEU A 200 11.94 0.62 -15.03
CA LEU A 200 10.72 -0.01 -15.52
C LEU A 200 10.73 -0.01 -17.06
N SER A 201 9.81 -0.75 -17.67
CA SER A 201 9.58 -0.70 -19.10
C SER A 201 9.34 0.75 -19.55
N GLY A 202 10.25 1.30 -20.37
CA GLY A 202 10.20 2.71 -20.80
C GLY A 202 11.14 3.68 -20.06
N GLU A 203 12.20 3.18 -19.40
CA GLU A 203 13.28 3.96 -18.76
C GLU A 203 12.89 4.83 -17.55
N ALA A 204 11.61 4.93 -17.20
CA ALA A 204 11.15 5.57 -15.98
C ALA A 204 11.46 4.70 -14.75
N ASN A 205 11.87 5.32 -13.65
CA ASN A 205 11.97 4.65 -12.35
C ASN A 205 10.66 4.84 -11.55
N PHE A 206 10.56 4.19 -10.39
CA PHE A 206 9.37 4.32 -9.54
C PHE A 206 9.12 5.76 -9.08
N LEU A 207 10.15 6.59 -8.88
CA LEU A 207 9.94 8.00 -8.49
C LEU A 207 9.20 8.78 -9.58
N THR A 208 9.57 8.60 -10.84
CA THR A 208 8.85 9.21 -11.97
C THR A 208 7.39 8.76 -11.99
N LEU A 209 7.15 7.45 -11.88
CA LEU A 209 5.81 6.88 -11.89
C LEU A 209 4.95 7.40 -10.71
N ILE A 210 5.53 7.48 -9.52
CA ILE A 210 4.87 7.99 -8.31
C ILE A 210 4.51 9.48 -8.47
N MET A 211 5.39 10.28 -9.07
CA MET A 211 5.11 11.70 -9.33
C MET A 211 4.01 11.90 -10.38
N GLN A 212 4.02 11.09 -11.43
CA GLN A 212 2.96 11.10 -12.45
C GLN A 212 1.61 10.71 -11.85
N LEU A 213 1.56 9.67 -11.02
CA LEU A 213 0.37 9.30 -10.25
C LEU A 213 -0.10 10.45 -9.36
N LEU A 214 0.82 11.09 -8.63
CA LEU A 214 0.45 12.19 -7.75
C LEU A 214 -0.15 13.36 -8.54
N ALA A 215 0.44 13.72 -9.68
CA ALA A 215 -0.08 14.75 -10.56
C ALA A 215 -1.49 14.41 -11.06
N SER A 216 -1.70 13.19 -11.57
CA SER A 216 -3.01 12.76 -12.09
C SER A 216 -4.10 12.81 -11.01
N GLU A 217 -3.79 12.42 -9.77
CA GLU A 217 -4.76 12.48 -8.68
C GLU A 217 -5.09 13.90 -8.26
N VAL A 218 -4.12 14.82 -8.27
CA VAL A 218 -4.37 16.24 -7.98
C VAL A 218 -5.19 16.90 -9.09
N ASP A 219 -5.02 16.50 -10.36
CA ASP A 219 -5.83 16.96 -11.49
C ASP A 219 -7.28 16.46 -11.40
N LEU A 220 -7.47 15.19 -11.06
CA LEU A 220 -8.81 14.59 -10.89
C LEU A 220 -9.55 15.19 -9.69
N GLU A 221 -8.86 15.41 -8.57
CA GLU A 221 -9.45 16.07 -7.40
C GLU A 221 -9.90 17.51 -7.68
N ALA A 222 -9.24 18.19 -8.63
CA ALA A 222 -9.59 19.55 -9.04
C ALA A 222 -10.81 19.58 -9.99
N THR A 223 -11.01 18.53 -10.80
CA THR A 223 -12.01 18.50 -11.88
C THR A 223 -13.32 17.79 -11.51
N VAL A 224 -13.28 16.81 -10.59
CA VAL A 224 -14.46 15.97 -10.30
C VAL A 224 -15.28 16.53 -9.14
N ASN A 225 -16.38 17.23 -9.47
CA ASN A 225 -17.33 17.75 -8.48
C ASN A 225 -18.36 16.71 -7.99
N THR A 226 -18.46 15.55 -8.63
CA THR A 226 -19.53 14.55 -8.45
C THR A 226 -19.09 13.24 -7.78
N GLU A 227 -17.95 13.23 -7.10
CA GLU A 227 -17.46 12.03 -6.43
C GLU A 227 -18.24 11.66 -5.17
N SER A 228 -18.39 10.34 -4.95
CA SER A 228 -18.84 9.81 -3.67
C SER A 228 -17.84 10.18 -2.57
N ASP A 229 -18.32 10.33 -1.33
CA ASP A 229 -17.44 10.67 -0.20
C ASP A 229 -16.39 9.57 0.04
N GLU A 230 -16.69 8.31 -0.27
CA GLU A 230 -15.76 7.18 -0.20
C GLU A 230 -14.62 7.28 -1.21
N THR A 231 -14.91 7.61 -2.48
CA THR A 231 -13.89 7.80 -3.51
C THR A 231 -13.00 8.99 -3.18
N PHE A 232 -13.60 10.10 -2.73
CA PHE A 232 -12.84 11.27 -2.26
C PHE A 232 -11.94 10.90 -1.08
N LYS A 233 -12.47 10.15 -0.10
CA LYS A 233 -11.73 9.66 1.06
C LYS A 233 -10.54 8.80 0.64
N ALA A 234 -10.74 7.87 -0.29
CA ALA A 234 -9.71 6.97 -0.78
C ALA A 234 -8.61 7.72 -1.55
N ARG A 235 -8.98 8.69 -2.40
CA ARG A 235 -8.00 9.54 -3.08
C ARG A 235 -7.18 10.37 -2.12
N ALA A 236 -7.81 11.00 -1.13
CA ALA A 236 -7.08 11.77 -0.12
C ALA A 236 -6.06 10.89 0.64
N LEU A 237 -6.43 9.63 0.96
CA LEU A 237 -5.50 8.68 1.57
C LEU A 237 -4.36 8.30 0.61
N LEU A 238 -4.64 8.07 -0.67
CA LEU A 238 -3.60 7.81 -1.67
C LEU A 238 -2.59 8.96 -1.77
N ILE A 239 -3.07 10.20 -1.95
CA ILE A 239 -2.23 11.41 -2.00
C ILE A 239 -1.38 11.53 -0.73
N ARG A 240 -1.98 11.30 0.44
CA ARG A 240 -1.28 11.32 1.73
C ARG A 240 -0.15 10.29 1.79
N GLU A 241 -0.41 9.03 1.43
CA GLU A 241 0.62 7.98 1.47
C GLU A 241 1.77 8.25 0.51
N VAL A 242 1.46 8.75 -0.70
CA VAL A 242 2.49 9.16 -1.66
C VAL A 242 3.35 10.29 -1.09
N LEU A 243 2.74 11.31 -0.49
CA LEU A 243 3.47 12.42 0.12
C LEU A 243 4.31 11.98 1.32
N ILE A 244 3.84 11.03 2.13
CA ILE A 244 4.62 10.46 3.25
C ILE A 244 5.86 9.75 2.69
N LEU A 245 5.69 8.92 1.66
CA LEU A 245 6.80 8.23 1.00
C LEU A 245 7.82 9.23 0.46
N LEU A 246 7.38 10.20 -0.36
CA LEU A 246 8.26 11.20 -0.95
C LEU A 246 9.01 11.99 0.13
N ASN A 247 8.29 12.51 1.14
CA ASN A 247 8.91 13.23 2.24
C ASN A 247 9.92 12.39 3.00
N ARG A 248 9.63 11.11 3.25
CA ARG A 248 10.56 10.19 3.91
C ARG A 248 11.85 10.03 3.10
N LEU A 249 11.72 9.83 1.79
CA LEU A 249 12.85 9.66 0.87
C LEU A 249 13.72 10.93 0.80
N VAL A 250 13.10 12.12 0.68
CA VAL A 250 13.84 13.39 0.61
C VAL A 250 14.30 13.93 1.97
N SER A 251 13.89 13.31 3.08
CA SER A 251 14.36 13.67 4.44
C SER A 251 15.59 12.90 4.87
N ASN A 252 15.93 11.80 4.20
CA ASN A 252 17.07 10.98 4.56
C ASN A 252 18.38 11.70 4.14
N PRO A 253 19.31 11.99 5.08
CA PRO A 253 20.50 12.78 4.78
C PRO A 253 21.45 12.13 3.76
N VAL A 254 21.43 10.80 3.63
CA VAL A 254 22.28 10.05 2.70
C VAL A 254 21.65 9.96 1.31
N GLN A 255 20.32 9.89 1.26
CA GLN A 255 19.56 9.53 0.06
C GLN A 255 18.89 10.73 -0.62
N SER A 256 18.64 11.81 0.12
CA SER A 256 17.84 12.96 -0.32
C SER A 256 18.36 13.57 -1.62
N ALA A 257 19.67 13.79 -1.74
CA ALA A 257 20.28 14.37 -2.94
C ALA A 257 20.06 13.50 -4.19
N THR A 258 20.10 12.17 -4.04
CA THR A 258 19.83 11.25 -5.15
C THR A 258 18.35 11.27 -5.56
N VAL A 259 17.44 11.25 -4.58
CA VAL A 259 15.99 11.31 -4.83
C VAL A 259 15.62 12.64 -5.50
N LEU A 260 16.08 13.76 -4.95
CA LEU A 260 15.79 15.09 -5.48
C LEU A 260 16.36 15.26 -6.89
N ARG A 261 17.61 14.83 -7.13
CA ARG A 261 18.20 14.81 -8.47
C ARG A 261 17.38 14.02 -9.48
N LEU A 262 16.79 12.90 -9.10
CA LEU A 262 15.93 12.11 -9.99
C LEU A 262 14.59 12.79 -10.26
N LEU A 263 13.98 13.39 -9.22
CA LEU A 263 12.76 14.19 -9.36
C LEU A 263 12.98 15.46 -10.19
N THR A 264 14.24 15.88 -10.35
CA THR A 264 14.64 17.07 -11.10
C THR A 264 15.58 16.75 -12.27
N ASN A 265 15.54 15.52 -12.81
CA ASN A 265 16.52 15.07 -13.81
C ASN A 265 16.27 15.61 -15.23
N SER A 266 15.06 16.11 -15.49
CA SER A 266 14.64 16.66 -16.77
C SER A 266 13.78 17.89 -16.55
N ARG A 267 13.67 18.75 -17.59
CA ARG A 267 12.82 19.94 -17.53
C ARG A 267 11.37 19.59 -17.19
N ASP A 268 10.84 18.54 -17.80
CA ASP A 268 9.45 18.11 -17.59
C ASP A 268 9.25 17.59 -16.17
N MET A 269 10.19 16.80 -15.64
CA MET A 269 10.14 16.29 -14.27
C MET A 269 10.28 17.39 -13.22
N VAL A 270 11.16 18.37 -13.44
CA VAL A 270 11.28 19.56 -12.58
C VAL A 270 9.96 20.33 -12.57
N SER A 271 9.40 20.61 -13.76
CA SER A 271 8.15 21.36 -13.89
C SER A 271 7.00 20.63 -13.19
N LEU A 272 6.88 19.31 -13.40
CA LEU A 272 5.85 18.48 -12.77
C LEU A 272 6.00 18.48 -11.23
N THR A 273 7.22 18.30 -10.74
CA THR A 273 7.51 18.26 -9.30
C THR A 273 7.19 19.60 -8.63
N ILE A 274 7.58 20.71 -9.24
CA ILE A 274 7.30 22.06 -8.73
C ILE A 274 5.79 22.34 -8.77
N ASP A 275 5.09 22.02 -9.87
CA ASP A 275 3.64 22.25 -10.00
C ASP A 275 2.87 21.50 -8.90
N VAL A 276 3.11 20.19 -8.79
CA VAL A 276 2.45 19.33 -7.80
C VAL A 276 2.74 19.81 -6.37
N ALA A 277 4.00 20.11 -6.05
CA ALA A 277 4.38 20.62 -4.74
C ALA A 277 3.71 21.96 -4.42
N ASN A 278 3.62 22.87 -5.40
CA ASN A 278 2.93 24.15 -5.24
C ASN A 278 1.44 23.97 -4.97
N ARG A 279 0.76 23.16 -5.78
CA ARG A 279 -0.68 22.91 -5.66
C ARG A 279 -1.04 22.25 -4.33
N LEU A 280 -0.28 21.24 -3.92
CA LEU A 280 -0.49 20.56 -2.64
C LEU A 280 -0.18 21.48 -1.44
N SER A 281 0.82 22.35 -1.54
CA SER A 281 1.18 23.31 -0.46
C SER A 281 0.15 24.42 -0.24
N ARG A 282 -0.64 24.74 -1.27
CA ARG A 282 -1.61 25.85 -1.29
C ARG A 282 -3.06 25.36 -1.24
N LYS A 283 -3.29 24.06 -1.06
CA LYS A 283 -4.63 23.49 -1.07
C LYS A 283 -5.46 24.15 0.03
N GLU A 284 -6.36 25.05 -0.37
CA GLU A 284 -7.35 25.63 0.53
C GLU A 284 -8.29 24.51 0.98
N PRO A 285 -8.65 24.43 2.27
CA PRO A 285 -9.67 23.50 2.71
C PRO A 285 -10.93 23.81 1.90
N LYS A 286 -11.40 22.85 1.09
CA LYS A 286 -12.69 23.02 0.42
C LYS A 286 -13.70 23.06 1.55
N LEU A 287 -14.16 24.26 1.92
CA LEU A 287 -15.19 24.53 2.92
C LEU A 287 -16.54 23.96 2.43
N ARG A 288 -16.63 22.63 2.32
CA ARG A 288 -17.93 21.95 2.33
C ARG A 288 -18.41 22.09 3.76
N LEU A 289 -19.40 22.95 3.96
CA LEU A 289 -20.07 23.29 5.23
C LEU A 289 -20.58 22.08 6.05
N SER A 290 -20.40 20.84 5.58
CA SER A 290 -20.76 19.59 6.29
C SER A 290 -19.62 18.56 6.41
N GLY A 291 -18.35 18.95 6.23
CA GLY A 291 -17.22 18.03 6.36
C GLY A 291 -17.04 17.51 7.80
N SER A 292 -16.91 16.19 7.98
CA SER A 292 -16.51 15.60 9.27
C SER A 292 -15.14 16.14 9.71
N ILE A 293 -14.91 16.30 11.02
CA ILE A 293 -13.59 16.67 11.61
C ILE A 293 -12.45 15.81 11.03
N THR A 294 -12.71 14.52 10.82
CA THR A 294 -11.75 13.56 10.25
C THR A 294 -11.35 13.86 8.79
N LYS A 295 -12.22 14.54 8.03
CA LYS A 295 -11.94 15.00 6.67
C LYS A 295 -11.05 16.22 6.69
N GLN A 296 -11.38 17.20 7.55
CA GLN A 296 -10.61 18.42 7.72
C GLN A 296 -9.17 18.13 8.21
N MET A 297 -9.00 17.23 9.18
CA MET A 297 -7.67 16.83 9.68
C MET A 297 -6.79 16.22 8.58
N ARG A 298 -7.37 15.41 7.69
CA ARG A 298 -6.62 14.80 6.59
C ARG A 298 -6.25 15.82 5.51
N GLU A 299 -7.14 16.74 5.20
CA GLU A 299 -6.84 17.83 4.28
C GLU A 299 -5.71 18.72 4.83
N SER A 300 -5.72 19.07 6.12
CA SER A 300 -4.61 19.82 6.73
C SER A 300 -3.30 19.05 6.69
N GLU A 301 -3.32 17.74 6.95
CA GLU A 301 -2.12 16.91 6.90
C GLU A 301 -1.51 16.84 5.50
N ILE A 302 -2.34 16.70 4.45
CA ILE A 302 -1.88 16.74 3.05
C ILE A 302 -1.21 18.07 2.74
N VAL A 303 -1.78 19.19 3.21
CA VAL A 303 -1.21 20.52 3.00
C VAL A 303 0.14 20.65 3.71
N ASP A 304 0.24 20.19 4.96
CA ASP A 304 1.49 20.24 5.73
C ASP A 304 2.58 19.37 5.10
N LEU A 305 2.23 18.15 4.68
CA LEU A 305 3.11 17.26 3.91
C LEU A 305 3.55 17.90 2.58
N GLY A 306 2.63 18.55 1.89
CA GLY A 306 2.89 19.30 0.65
C GLY A 306 3.85 20.47 0.86
N ARG A 307 3.67 21.26 1.93
CA ARG A 307 4.57 22.36 2.30
C ARG A 307 5.97 21.85 2.64
N MET A 308 6.08 20.75 3.38
CA MET A 308 7.37 20.13 3.70
C MET A 308 8.10 19.64 2.45
N PHE A 309 7.38 18.97 1.56
CA PHE A 309 7.94 18.48 0.31
C PHE A 309 8.40 19.64 -0.57
N LYS A 310 7.55 20.64 -0.78
CA LYS A 310 7.87 21.87 -1.51
C LYS A 310 9.13 22.54 -0.97
N ARG A 311 9.22 22.76 0.34
CA ARG A 311 10.39 23.41 0.96
C ARG A 311 11.68 22.68 0.58
N ARG A 312 11.69 21.34 0.66
CA ARG A 312 12.88 20.54 0.32
C ARG A 312 13.24 20.61 -1.16
N VAL A 313 12.25 20.59 -2.04
CA VAL A 313 12.46 20.75 -3.49
C VAL A 313 13.04 22.14 -3.80
N SER A 314 12.43 23.22 -3.29
CA SER A 314 12.93 24.59 -3.50
C SER A 314 14.35 24.79 -2.95
N THR A 315 14.62 24.31 -1.73
CA THR A 315 15.99 24.39 -1.15
C THR A 315 17.02 23.67 -2.02
N TYR A 316 16.67 22.52 -2.60
CA TYR A 316 17.58 21.79 -3.51
C TYR A 316 17.82 22.52 -4.84
N LEU A 317 16.81 23.23 -5.34
CA LEU A 317 16.89 24.03 -6.56
C LEU A 317 17.56 25.40 -6.34
N GLY A 318 17.80 25.81 -5.09
CA GLY A 318 18.41 27.09 -4.75
C GLY A 318 17.43 28.27 -4.66
N GLU A 319 16.14 27.98 -4.43
CA GLU A 319 15.05 28.97 -4.25
C GLU A 319 14.76 29.30 -2.77
#